data_AF-A0A7X5QAK5-F1
#
_entry.id   AF-A0A7X5QAK5-F1
#
_cell.length_a   1.000
_cell.length_b   1.000
_cell.length_c   1.000
_cell.angle_alpha   90.00
_cell.angle_beta   90.00
_cell.angle_gamma   90.00
#
_symmetry.space_group_name_H-M   'P 1'
#
loop_
_entity.id
_entity.type
_entity.pdbx_description
1 polymer ?
#
loop_
_entity_poly.entity_id
_entity_poly.type
_entity_poly.pdbx_seq_one_letter_code
_entity_poly.pdbx_strand_id
1 'polypeptide(L)'
;MELNIFSKNIKSSGFILENKISSILSSNKWNVINNKYYIDDVAKIAREIDIIAYKAAKIEDIYVYTTLIISCKKNEDKIWALLTKDLNKNDPNIDLEPINNWSNHPIIKHQLTKNNFDKKSIPTGELYNKLFGTNKQIFAFQEMFKKNGKVDNDKNIFNSITSLMKSQSYEMDSLSKRKKDRCVYFFHLLSIIDSELVLLDFSSEDIRAKEVSSQVYISNYIINGESVSSKINFMTTNGFDKLIINYNQLHKHNCKYTKNCHKEFFNEAFKSFDKRKILTSELKIKYGIKLKSLIYKELKIYEKFEITDIWKHNNKIQVDIKTQSNKLIYDLNDNNEIKNEISNMIEDIFKIKIENSIYFNDDIPF
;
A
#
# COMPACT_ATOMS: atom_id res chain seq x y z
N MET A 1 -32.94 37.42 11.99
CA MET A 1 -31.54 36.93 11.91
C MET A 1 -31.15 36.89 10.44
N GLU A 2 -30.11 37.62 10.04
CA GLU A 2 -29.66 37.62 8.64
C GLU A 2 -28.87 36.35 8.34
N LEU A 3 -29.48 35.40 7.63
CA LEU A 3 -28.85 34.11 7.31
C LEU A 3 -27.56 34.24 6.47
N ASN A 4 -27.42 35.35 5.73
CA ASN A 4 -26.24 35.63 4.88
C ASN A 4 -24.93 35.77 5.67
N ILE A 5 -25.00 36.10 6.97
CA ILE A 5 -23.79 36.24 7.80
C ILE A 5 -23.06 34.89 7.97
N PHE A 6 -23.81 33.79 8.06
CA PHE A 6 -23.26 32.45 8.17
C PHE A 6 -22.55 32.02 6.89
N SER A 7 -23.14 32.29 5.72
CA SER A 7 -22.53 31.99 4.41
C SER A 7 -21.26 32.80 4.14
N LYS A 8 -21.14 34.01 4.71
CA LYS A 8 -19.90 34.79 4.63
C LYS A 8 -18.84 34.24 5.58
N ASN A 9 -19.20 34.00 6.85
CA ASN A 9 -18.25 33.58 7.87
C ASN A 9 -17.75 32.14 7.69
N ILE A 10 -18.57 31.23 7.16
CA ILE A 10 -18.12 29.85 6.90
C ILE A 10 -16.97 29.82 5.88
N LYS A 11 -16.82 30.87 5.04
CA LYS A 11 -15.73 30.95 4.08
C LYS A 11 -14.36 31.05 4.72
N SER A 12 -14.22 31.55 5.95
CA SER A 12 -12.92 31.59 6.63
C SER A 12 -12.48 30.24 7.21
N SER A 13 -13.39 29.26 7.25
CA SER A 13 -13.11 27.92 7.76
C SER A 13 -12.35 27.03 6.76
N GLY A 14 -11.66 26.01 7.27
CA GLY A 14 -11.00 24.99 6.45
C GLY A 14 -11.96 24.10 5.65
N PHE A 15 -13.24 24.02 6.05
CA PHE A 15 -14.25 23.16 5.41
C PHE A 15 -14.51 23.51 3.95
N ILE A 16 -14.31 24.77 3.54
CA ILE A 16 -14.43 25.16 2.13
C ILE A 16 -13.32 24.52 1.28
N LEU A 17 -12.09 24.49 1.81
CA LEU A 17 -10.98 23.82 1.14
C LEU A 17 -11.26 22.32 1.05
N GLU A 18 -11.66 21.68 2.15
CA GLU A 18 -11.99 20.25 2.18
C GLU A 18 -13.09 19.92 1.14
N ASN A 19 -14.18 20.67 1.12
CA ASN A 19 -15.27 20.47 0.16
C ASN A 19 -14.80 20.64 -1.30
N LYS A 20 -13.91 21.62 -1.57
CA LYS A 20 -13.34 21.84 -2.90
C LYS A 20 -12.48 20.66 -3.34
N ILE A 21 -11.60 20.17 -2.47
CA ILE A 21 -10.74 19.01 -2.74
C ILE A 21 -11.59 17.75 -2.96
N SER A 22 -12.59 17.52 -2.12
CA SER A 22 -13.53 16.40 -2.25
C SER A 22 -14.30 16.46 -3.57
N SER A 23 -14.71 17.66 -4.02
CA SER A 23 -15.37 17.85 -5.32
C SER A 23 -14.44 17.53 -6.51
N ILE A 24 -13.17 17.94 -6.45
CA ILE A 24 -12.15 17.60 -7.47
C ILE A 24 -11.94 16.08 -7.53
N LEU A 25 -11.85 15.43 -6.37
CA LEU A 25 -11.70 13.98 -6.25
C LEU A 25 -12.91 13.24 -6.83
N SER A 26 -14.12 13.58 -6.41
CA SER A 26 -15.35 12.92 -6.86
C SER A 26 -15.60 13.10 -8.36
N SER A 27 -15.36 14.30 -8.90
CA SER A 27 -15.44 14.54 -10.36
C SER A 27 -14.41 13.71 -11.15
N ASN A 28 -13.28 13.36 -10.53
CA ASN A 28 -12.27 12.46 -11.06
C ASN A 28 -12.52 10.98 -10.72
N LYS A 29 -13.72 10.61 -10.26
CA LYS A 29 -14.14 9.24 -9.92
C LYS A 29 -13.34 8.61 -8.78
N TRP A 30 -12.89 9.41 -7.82
CA TRP A 30 -12.39 8.92 -6.54
C TRP A 30 -13.55 8.75 -5.57
N ASN A 31 -13.51 7.67 -4.78
CA ASN A 31 -14.37 7.55 -3.61
C ASN A 31 -13.77 8.42 -2.51
N VAL A 32 -14.62 9.14 -1.78
CA VAL A 32 -14.17 10.13 -0.79
C VAL A 32 -14.86 9.85 0.54
N ILE A 33 -14.07 9.86 1.62
CA ILE A 33 -14.51 9.78 3.01
C ILE A 33 -13.97 11.03 3.69
N ASN A 34 -14.86 11.91 4.13
CA ASN A 34 -14.48 13.11 4.89
C ASN A 34 -14.54 12.83 6.39
N ASN A 35 -13.76 13.57 7.17
CA ASN A 35 -13.90 13.73 8.61
C ASN A 35 -13.93 12.40 9.37
N LYS A 36 -13.02 11.49 9.02
CA LYS A 36 -12.93 10.18 9.66
C LYS A 36 -12.21 10.33 10.99
N TYR A 37 -12.88 9.93 12.08
CA TYR A 37 -12.26 9.94 13.41
C TYR A 37 -11.56 8.63 13.73
N TYR A 38 -10.46 8.73 14.48
CA TYR A 38 -9.78 7.60 15.09
C TYR A 38 -9.18 7.98 16.45
N ILE A 39 -8.88 6.97 17.27
CA ILE A 39 -8.16 7.17 18.53
C ILE A 39 -6.67 6.97 18.25
N ASP A 40 -5.86 8.00 18.55
CA ASP A 40 -4.40 7.89 18.51
C ASP A 40 -3.97 6.92 19.62
N ASP A 41 -3.40 5.78 19.24
CA ASP A 41 -3.05 4.72 20.18
C ASP A 41 -1.95 5.12 21.17
N VAL A 42 -1.14 6.13 20.85
CA VAL A 42 -0.08 6.67 21.72
C VAL A 42 -0.65 7.75 22.64
N ALA A 43 -1.32 8.75 22.06
CA ALA A 43 -1.80 9.90 22.82
C ALA A 43 -3.16 9.66 23.51
N LYS A 44 -3.87 8.58 23.16
CA LYS A 44 -5.23 8.24 23.61
C LYS A 44 -6.24 9.38 23.43
N ILE A 45 -6.04 10.20 22.39
CA ILE A 45 -6.96 11.28 22.00
C ILE A 45 -7.65 10.97 20.68
N ALA A 46 -8.87 11.48 20.52
CA ALA A 46 -9.53 11.47 19.23
C ALA A 46 -8.80 12.41 18.26
N ARG A 47 -8.58 11.91 17.05
CA ARG A 47 -8.03 12.67 15.92
C ARG A 47 -8.95 12.52 14.72
N GLU A 48 -8.92 13.52 13.87
CA GLU A 48 -9.67 13.57 12.64
C GLU A 48 -8.72 13.47 11.45
N ILE A 49 -9.15 12.71 10.44
CA ILE A 49 -8.54 12.67 9.13
C ILE A 49 -9.44 13.49 8.22
N ASP A 50 -8.92 14.62 7.73
CA ASP A 50 -9.68 15.58 6.92
C ASP A 50 -10.33 14.86 5.71
N ILE A 51 -9.51 14.20 4.87
CA ILE A 51 -10.02 13.43 3.72
C ILE A 51 -9.23 12.14 3.52
N ILE A 52 -9.94 11.03 3.33
CA ILE A 52 -9.43 9.79 2.72
C ILE A 52 -10.10 9.62 1.36
N ALA A 53 -9.30 9.54 0.31
CA ALA A 53 -9.79 9.26 -1.03
C ALA A 53 -9.19 7.99 -1.58
N TYR A 54 -9.95 7.20 -2.34
CA TYR A 54 -9.40 6.00 -2.97
C TYR A 54 -10.02 5.65 -4.32
N LYS A 55 -9.18 5.04 -5.17
CA LYS A 55 -9.61 4.29 -6.35
C LYS A 55 -9.40 2.81 -6.13
N ALA A 56 -10.34 2.01 -6.62
CA ALA A 56 -10.34 0.57 -6.49
C ALA A 56 -10.61 -0.08 -7.85
N ALA A 57 -9.84 -1.13 -8.15
CA ALA A 57 -10.09 -1.99 -9.30
C ALA A 57 -9.80 -3.44 -8.90
N LYS A 58 -10.56 -4.39 -9.48
CA LYS A 58 -10.32 -5.82 -9.28
C LYS A 58 -9.38 -6.33 -10.37
N ILE A 59 -8.28 -6.95 -9.97
CA ILE A 59 -7.25 -7.53 -10.83
C ILE A 59 -7.09 -8.99 -10.39
N GLU A 60 -7.44 -9.93 -11.26
CA GLU A 60 -7.57 -11.36 -10.88
C GLU A 60 -8.55 -11.51 -9.68
N ASP A 61 -8.13 -12.10 -8.57
CA ASP A 61 -8.88 -12.20 -7.31
C ASP A 61 -8.53 -11.08 -6.29
N ILE A 62 -7.74 -10.08 -6.69
CA ILE A 62 -7.21 -9.02 -5.82
C ILE A 62 -7.92 -7.68 -6.09
N TYR A 63 -8.41 -7.02 -5.04
CA TYR A 63 -8.75 -5.59 -5.12
C TYR A 63 -7.52 -4.71 -4.91
N VAL A 64 -7.19 -3.89 -5.90
CA VAL A 64 -6.09 -2.93 -5.85
C VAL A 64 -6.64 -1.56 -5.46
N TYR A 65 -6.17 -1.04 -4.32
CA TYR A 65 -6.52 0.28 -3.81
C TYR A 65 -5.35 1.24 -3.94
N THR A 66 -5.60 2.39 -4.57
CA THR A 66 -4.69 3.54 -4.49
C THR A 66 -5.38 4.57 -3.62
N THR A 67 -4.74 4.92 -2.50
CA THR A 67 -5.34 5.68 -1.41
C THR A 67 -4.56 6.97 -1.18
N LEU A 68 -5.29 8.09 -1.14
CA LEU A 68 -4.77 9.40 -0.76
C LEU A 68 -5.28 9.71 0.65
N ILE A 69 -4.37 10.03 1.56
CA ILE A 69 -4.70 10.62 2.85
C ILE A 69 -4.31 12.08 2.74
N ILE A 70 -5.28 12.96 2.93
CA ILE A 70 -5.13 14.38 2.63
C ILE A 70 -5.40 15.17 3.90
N SER A 71 -4.50 16.09 4.22
CA SER A 71 -4.73 17.14 5.19
C SER A 71 -4.91 18.46 4.48
N CYS A 72 -5.97 19.18 4.85
CA CYS A 72 -6.31 20.48 4.30
C CYS A 72 -5.95 21.56 5.33
N LYS A 73 -5.20 22.58 4.91
CA LYS A 73 -4.87 23.75 5.74
C LYS A 73 -5.21 25.02 5.00
N LYS A 74 -5.98 25.89 5.64
CA LYS A 74 -6.30 27.21 5.10
C LYS A 74 -5.56 28.28 5.90
N ASN A 75 -4.96 29.24 5.20
CA ASN A 75 -4.33 30.40 5.84
C ASN A 75 -4.45 31.63 4.93
N GLU A 76 -5.14 32.67 5.40
CA GLU A 76 -5.36 33.89 4.61
C GLU A 76 -4.16 34.86 4.72
N ASP A 77 -3.47 34.88 5.87
CA ASP A 77 -2.45 35.86 6.20
C ASP A 77 -1.01 35.38 6.00
N LYS A 78 -0.81 34.06 5.93
CA LYS A 78 0.53 33.45 5.88
C LYS A 78 0.69 32.47 4.74
N ILE A 79 1.92 32.38 4.25
CA ILE A 79 2.40 31.39 3.30
C ILE A 79 3.10 30.25 4.04
N TRP A 80 3.29 29.13 3.36
CA TRP A 80 4.22 28.10 3.81
C TRP A 80 5.53 28.20 3.03
N ALA A 81 6.63 28.42 3.76
CA ALA A 81 7.97 28.37 3.22
C ALA A 81 8.63 27.03 3.58
N LEU A 82 9.13 26.33 2.56
CA LEU A 82 9.89 25.10 2.67
C LEU A 82 11.37 25.44 2.47
N LEU A 83 12.18 25.27 3.51
CA LEU A 83 13.60 25.60 3.47
C LEU A 83 14.36 24.38 2.93
N THR A 84 15.08 24.59 1.84
CA THR A 84 15.65 23.50 1.03
C THR A 84 17.15 23.63 0.86
N LYS A 85 17.80 22.48 0.69
CA LYS A 85 19.21 22.34 0.27
C LYS A 85 19.32 21.25 -0.79
N ASP A 86 20.48 21.14 -1.43
CA ASP A 86 20.74 20.03 -2.35
C ASP A 86 20.62 18.68 -1.65
N LEU A 87 19.91 17.75 -2.30
CA LEU A 87 19.68 16.41 -1.79
C LEU A 87 20.93 15.54 -1.99
N ASN A 88 21.53 15.08 -0.89
CA ASN A 88 22.56 14.06 -0.96
C ASN A 88 21.92 12.68 -1.22
N LYS A 89 22.00 12.23 -2.47
CA LYS A 89 21.43 10.93 -2.89
C LYS A 89 22.11 9.71 -2.27
N ASN A 90 23.30 9.89 -1.69
CA ASN A 90 24.08 8.83 -1.08
C ASN A 90 24.00 8.87 0.46
N ASP A 91 23.10 9.68 1.04
CA ASP A 91 22.92 9.72 2.50
C ASP A 91 22.26 8.41 2.99
N PRO A 92 22.98 7.59 3.79
CA PRO A 92 22.44 6.32 4.27
C PRO A 92 21.29 6.49 5.28
N ASN A 93 21.05 7.70 5.79
CA ASN A 93 20.02 7.99 6.79
C ASN A 93 18.70 8.47 6.17
N ILE A 94 18.63 8.58 4.84
CA ILE A 94 17.43 9.02 4.13
C ILE A 94 16.95 7.87 3.26
N ASP A 95 15.78 7.33 3.58
CA ASP A 95 15.04 6.54 2.61
C ASP A 95 14.48 7.50 1.56
N LEU A 96 15.05 7.49 0.35
CA LEU A 96 14.63 8.35 -0.75
C LEU A 96 13.26 7.98 -1.31
N GLU A 97 12.85 6.72 -1.13
CA GLU A 97 11.68 6.13 -1.74
C GLU A 97 10.85 5.36 -0.71
N PRO A 98 10.41 5.99 0.41
CA PRO A 98 9.67 5.28 1.43
C PRO A 98 8.28 4.94 0.90
N ILE A 99 7.93 3.67 1.04
CA ILE A 99 6.69 3.10 0.53
C ILE A 99 5.91 2.51 1.69
N ASN A 100 4.65 2.88 1.77
CA ASN A 100 3.74 2.43 2.81
C ASN A 100 2.58 1.71 2.13
N ASN A 101 2.69 0.39 2.07
CA ASN A 101 1.72 -0.49 1.42
C ASN A 101 1.22 -1.55 2.42
N TRP A 102 0.02 -2.07 2.18
CA TRP A 102 -0.53 -3.16 2.97
C TRP A 102 -1.25 -4.17 2.09
N SER A 103 -1.14 -5.47 2.41
CA SER A 103 -1.85 -6.53 1.69
C SER A 103 -2.22 -7.68 2.62
N ASN A 104 -3.45 -8.20 2.49
CA ASN A 104 -3.86 -9.48 3.06
C ASN A 104 -3.80 -10.63 2.04
N HIS A 105 -3.53 -10.34 0.76
CA HIS A 105 -3.34 -11.39 -0.23
C HIS A 105 -1.95 -12.03 -0.04
N PRO A 106 -1.81 -13.35 0.23
CA PRO A 106 -0.53 -13.98 0.57
C PRO A 106 0.56 -13.81 -0.51
N ILE A 107 0.22 -14.02 -1.78
CA ILE A 107 1.14 -13.83 -2.91
C ILE A 107 1.66 -12.39 -3.00
N ILE A 108 0.76 -11.41 -3.01
CA ILE A 108 1.14 -10.00 -3.10
C ILE A 108 1.91 -9.58 -1.85
N LYS A 109 1.51 -10.02 -0.66
CA LYS A 109 2.23 -9.74 0.58
C LYS A 109 3.67 -10.26 0.50
N HIS A 110 3.87 -11.50 0.05
CA HIS A 110 5.21 -12.05 -0.16
C HIS A 110 6.04 -11.21 -1.14
N GLN A 111 5.46 -10.85 -2.28
CA GLN A 111 6.13 -10.02 -3.29
C GLN A 111 6.47 -8.62 -2.77
N LEU A 112 5.65 -8.01 -1.91
CA LEU A 112 5.98 -6.72 -1.32
C LEU A 112 7.09 -6.82 -0.27
N THR A 113 7.15 -7.92 0.49
CA THR A 113 8.14 -8.10 1.58
C THR A 113 9.50 -8.62 1.12
N LYS A 114 9.57 -9.43 0.05
CA LYS A 114 10.83 -9.97 -0.46
C LYS A 114 11.28 -9.21 -1.72
N ASN A 115 12.60 -9.06 -1.87
CA ASN A 115 13.28 -8.59 -3.09
C ASN A 115 13.17 -7.07 -3.42
N ASN A 116 12.89 -6.19 -2.46
CA ASN A 116 12.72 -4.73 -2.70
C ASN A 116 11.72 -4.43 -3.83
N PHE A 117 10.74 -5.31 -4.05
CA PHE A 117 9.77 -5.14 -5.12
C PHE A 117 8.77 -4.03 -4.82
N ASP A 118 8.53 -3.75 -3.54
CA ASP A 118 7.91 -2.50 -3.11
C ASP A 118 8.52 -1.28 -3.84
N LYS A 119 9.85 -1.19 -3.97
CA LYS A 119 10.51 -0.10 -4.73
C LYS A 119 10.15 -0.09 -6.22
N LYS A 120 9.84 -1.25 -6.81
CA LYS A 120 9.34 -1.36 -8.20
C LYS A 120 7.87 -0.97 -8.35
N SER A 121 7.13 -0.78 -7.25
CA SER A 121 5.76 -0.24 -7.30
C SER A 121 5.73 1.26 -7.60
N ILE A 122 6.86 1.94 -7.44
CA ILE A 122 6.99 3.35 -7.78
C ILE A 122 7.14 3.45 -9.31
N PRO A 123 6.34 4.30 -9.97
CA PRO A 123 6.47 4.50 -11.41
C PRO A 123 7.82 5.09 -11.76
N THR A 124 8.19 5.00 -13.05
CA THR A 124 9.37 5.66 -13.61
C THR A 124 8.96 6.77 -14.58
N GLY A 125 9.94 7.59 -15.04
CA GLY A 125 9.72 8.60 -16.07
C GLY A 125 8.91 9.81 -15.60
N GLU A 126 8.01 10.31 -16.45
CA GLU A 126 7.27 11.55 -16.19
C GLU A 126 6.37 11.46 -14.95
N LEU A 127 5.69 10.32 -14.76
CA LEU A 127 4.80 10.12 -13.61
C LEU A 127 5.58 10.13 -12.29
N TYR A 128 6.79 9.56 -12.29
CA TYR A 128 7.71 9.65 -11.16
C TYR A 128 8.08 11.10 -10.86
N ASN A 129 8.56 11.83 -11.87
CA ASN A 129 9.01 13.21 -11.70
C ASN A 129 7.91 14.13 -11.15
N LYS A 130 6.64 13.86 -11.52
CA LYS A 130 5.50 14.67 -11.06
C LYS A 130 5.03 14.35 -9.65
N LEU A 131 5.12 13.10 -9.20
CA LEU A 131 4.49 12.67 -7.94
C LEU A 131 5.47 12.25 -6.84
N PHE A 132 6.70 11.86 -7.19
CA PHE A 132 7.64 11.23 -6.27
C PHE A 132 9.03 11.87 -6.31
N GLY A 133 9.42 12.43 -7.45
CA GLY A 133 10.74 12.97 -7.68
C GLY A 133 11.02 14.21 -6.84
N THR A 134 12.18 14.23 -6.19
CA THR A 134 12.75 15.43 -5.58
C THR A 134 14.26 15.50 -5.82
N ASN A 135 14.75 16.71 -6.09
CA ASN A 135 16.18 17.03 -6.15
C ASN A 135 16.64 17.89 -4.97
N LYS A 136 15.71 18.27 -4.09
CA LYS A 136 15.95 19.14 -2.94
C LYS A 136 15.51 18.44 -1.67
N GLN A 137 16.33 18.54 -0.63
CA GLN A 137 15.97 18.10 0.71
C GLN A 137 15.37 19.29 1.46
N ILE A 138 14.15 19.13 1.97
CA ILE A 138 13.59 20.10 2.92
C ILE A 138 14.17 19.79 4.29
N PHE A 139 14.83 20.75 4.91
CA PHE A 139 15.44 20.58 6.23
C PHE A 139 14.70 21.36 7.33
N ALA A 140 13.87 22.33 6.97
CA ALA A 140 13.06 23.10 7.90
C ALA A 140 11.81 23.68 7.22
N PHE A 141 10.85 24.08 8.05
CA PHE A 141 9.59 24.68 7.65
C PHE A 141 9.40 26.00 8.35
N GLN A 142 8.69 26.93 7.71
CA GLN A 142 8.41 28.23 8.30
C GLN A 142 7.08 28.78 7.76
N GLU A 143 6.13 29.16 8.63
CA GLU A 143 5.06 30.06 8.19
C GLU A 143 5.60 31.49 8.13
N MET A 144 5.24 32.23 7.08
CA MET A 144 5.66 33.62 6.89
C MET A 144 4.46 34.49 6.53
N PHE A 145 4.37 35.69 7.10
CA PHE A 145 3.27 36.61 6.80
C PHE A 145 3.37 37.15 5.38
N LYS A 146 2.27 37.10 4.62
CA LYS A 146 2.19 37.62 3.23
C LYS A 146 2.57 39.10 3.14
N LYS A 147 2.12 39.89 4.12
CA LYS A 147 2.26 41.36 4.11
C LYS A 147 3.71 41.86 4.19
N ASN A 148 4.60 41.12 4.84
CA ASN A 148 5.94 41.64 5.16
C ASN A 148 7.04 40.58 5.19
N GLY A 149 6.73 39.32 4.87
CA GLY A 149 7.69 38.21 4.92
C GLY A 149 8.21 37.91 6.33
N LYS A 150 7.62 38.47 7.38
CA LYS A 150 8.07 38.19 8.75
C LYS A 150 7.78 36.73 9.08
N VAL A 151 8.75 36.06 9.68
CA VAL A 151 8.62 34.69 10.19
C VAL A 151 7.60 34.62 11.33
N ASP A 152 6.91 33.49 11.42
CA ASP A 152 6.06 33.10 12.56
C ASP A 152 6.53 31.72 13.09
N ASN A 153 5.66 30.89 13.64
CA ASN A 153 5.95 29.49 13.97
C ASN A 153 5.59 28.55 12.80
N ASP A 154 5.94 27.27 12.92
CA ASP A 154 5.69 26.22 11.93
C ASP A 154 4.62 25.20 12.38
N LYS A 155 3.91 25.49 13.48
CA LYS A 155 3.01 24.55 14.17
C LYS A 155 1.96 23.94 13.25
N ASN A 156 1.40 24.71 12.32
CA ASN A 156 0.40 24.23 11.37
C ASN A 156 0.98 23.24 10.35
N ILE A 157 2.21 23.49 9.90
CA ILE A 157 2.94 22.63 8.96
C ILE A 157 3.27 21.31 9.65
N PHE A 158 3.87 21.39 10.84
CA PHE A 158 4.20 20.23 11.67
C PHE A 158 2.96 19.38 12.02
N ASN A 159 1.86 20.02 12.40
CA ASN A 159 0.59 19.34 12.68
C ASN A 159 0.03 18.63 11.43
N SER A 160 0.18 19.23 10.24
CA SER A 160 -0.24 18.58 8.98
C SER A 160 0.60 17.33 8.70
N ILE A 161 1.93 17.42 8.83
CA ILE A 161 2.85 16.29 8.65
C ILE A 161 2.52 15.15 9.61
N THR A 162 2.47 15.46 10.91
CA THR A 162 2.25 14.45 11.95
C THR A 162 0.86 13.85 11.90
N SER A 163 -0.17 14.64 11.59
CA SER A 163 -1.53 14.14 11.33
C SER A 163 -1.53 13.11 10.20
N LEU A 164 -0.92 13.43 9.05
CA LEU A 164 -0.87 12.55 7.89
C LEU A 164 -0.19 11.21 8.20
N MET A 165 0.99 11.26 8.81
CA MET A 165 1.75 10.04 9.12
C MET A 165 1.03 9.16 10.15
N LYS A 166 0.43 9.76 11.19
CA LYS A 166 -0.36 9.00 12.17
C LYS A 166 -1.63 8.40 11.56
N SER A 167 -2.29 9.13 10.67
CA SER A 167 -3.48 8.66 9.95
C SER A 167 -3.15 7.48 9.05
N GLN A 168 -1.99 7.51 8.38
CA GLN A 168 -1.50 6.40 7.56
C GLN A 168 -1.26 5.14 8.38
N SER A 169 -0.52 5.25 9.49
CA SER A 169 -0.27 4.13 10.39
C SER A 169 -1.58 3.54 10.90
N TYR A 170 -2.51 4.37 11.37
CA TYR A 170 -3.82 3.92 11.82
C TYR A 170 -4.59 3.17 10.71
N GLU A 171 -4.65 3.71 9.50
CA GLU A 171 -5.34 3.04 8.40
C GLU A 171 -4.70 1.67 8.11
N MET A 172 -3.37 1.60 8.01
CA MET A 172 -2.65 0.36 7.77
C MET A 172 -2.92 -0.70 8.84
N ASP A 173 -2.88 -0.32 10.12
CA ASP A 173 -3.11 -1.24 11.24
C ASP A 173 -4.56 -1.73 11.29
N SER A 174 -5.51 -0.83 11.01
CA SER A 174 -6.94 -1.15 11.02
C SER A 174 -7.36 -2.08 9.86
N LEU A 175 -6.61 -2.11 8.76
CA LEU A 175 -6.98 -2.88 7.56
C LEU A 175 -7.10 -4.38 7.84
N SER A 176 -6.21 -4.93 8.67
CA SER A 176 -6.21 -6.34 9.07
C SER A 176 -7.50 -6.79 9.75
N LYS A 177 -8.14 -5.89 10.51
CA LYS A 177 -9.37 -6.16 11.26
C LYS A 177 -10.63 -6.01 10.40
N ARG A 178 -10.58 -5.15 9.37
CA ARG A 178 -11.76 -4.72 8.61
C ARG A 178 -11.87 -5.32 7.21
N LYS A 179 -10.76 -5.69 6.56
CA LYS A 179 -10.76 -6.20 5.18
C LYS A 179 -10.73 -7.72 5.14
N LYS A 180 -11.84 -8.30 4.69
CA LYS A 180 -12.01 -9.74 4.47
C LYS A 180 -11.64 -10.15 3.04
N ASP A 181 -11.98 -9.32 2.06
CA ASP A 181 -11.61 -9.57 0.67
C ASP A 181 -10.11 -9.42 0.46
N ARG A 182 -9.56 -10.22 -0.46
CA ARG A 182 -8.15 -10.15 -0.85
C ARG A 182 -7.88 -8.82 -1.54
N CYS A 183 -6.91 -8.08 -1.01
CA CYS A 183 -6.61 -6.74 -1.49
C CYS A 183 -5.19 -6.29 -1.17
N VAL A 184 -4.78 -5.24 -1.88
CA VAL A 184 -3.56 -4.47 -1.65
C VAL A 184 -3.89 -2.98 -1.64
N TYR A 185 -3.26 -2.25 -0.72
CA TYR A 185 -3.37 -0.81 -0.53
C TYR A 185 -2.02 -0.16 -0.79
N PHE A 186 -2.03 0.90 -1.59
CA PHE A 186 -0.92 1.82 -1.80
C PHE A 186 -1.30 3.18 -1.23
N PHE A 187 -0.57 3.66 -0.21
CA PHE A 187 -0.90 4.90 0.49
C PHE A 187 -0.01 6.06 0.03
N HIS A 188 -0.63 7.22 -0.22
CA HIS A 188 0.05 8.46 -0.58
C HIS A 188 -0.47 9.62 0.30
N LEU A 189 0.44 10.44 0.81
CA LEU A 189 0.12 11.52 1.73
C LEU A 189 0.17 12.88 1.03
N LEU A 190 -0.87 13.68 1.24
CA LEU A 190 -1.02 15.00 0.63
C LEU A 190 -1.26 16.05 1.71
N SER A 191 -0.46 17.11 1.71
CA SER A 191 -0.72 18.30 2.52
C SER A 191 -1.10 19.44 1.59
N ILE A 192 -2.39 19.77 1.57
CA ILE A 192 -2.94 20.77 0.67
C ILE A 192 -3.18 22.07 1.43
N ILE A 193 -2.60 23.16 0.92
CA ILE A 193 -2.77 24.50 1.46
C ILE A 193 -3.63 25.39 0.54
N ASP A 194 -4.56 26.12 1.14
CA ASP A 194 -5.24 27.27 0.52
C ASP A 194 -4.49 28.56 0.88
N SER A 195 -3.28 28.66 0.32
CA SER A 195 -2.34 29.79 0.40
C SER A 195 -1.17 29.52 -0.55
N GLU A 196 -0.18 30.39 -0.59
CA GLU A 196 1.03 30.24 -1.39
C GLU A 196 2.03 29.28 -0.74
N LEU A 197 2.76 28.55 -1.59
CA LEU A 197 3.83 27.65 -1.20
C LEU A 197 5.14 28.13 -1.84
N VAL A 198 6.15 28.39 -1.02
CA VAL A 198 7.43 28.96 -1.44
C VAL A 198 8.57 28.04 -1.04
N LEU A 199 9.51 27.81 -1.96
CA LEU A 199 10.80 27.22 -1.65
C LEU A 199 11.80 28.34 -1.34
N LEU A 200 12.51 28.21 -0.23
CA LEU A 200 13.70 29.01 0.06
C LEU A 200 14.91 28.10 -0.11
N ASP A 201 15.71 28.33 -1.15
CA ASP A 201 16.88 27.51 -1.49
C ASP A 201 18.14 28.06 -0.81
N PHE A 202 18.73 27.25 0.07
CA PHE A 202 19.95 27.51 0.84
C PHE A 202 21.18 26.82 0.23
N SER A 203 21.10 26.35 -1.02
CA SER A 203 22.22 25.64 -1.67
C SER A 203 23.35 26.59 -2.11
N SER A 204 23.12 27.90 -2.09
CA SER A 204 24.11 28.96 -2.34
C SER A 204 24.21 29.92 -1.16
N GLU A 205 25.23 30.79 -1.14
CA GLU A 205 25.36 31.85 -0.13
C GLU A 205 24.12 32.77 -0.08
N ASP A 206 23.53 33.07 -1.25
CA ASP A 206 22.27 33.80 -1.34
C ASP A 206 21.07 32.85 -1.24
N ILE A 207 20.11 33.19 -0.37
CA ILE A 207 18.83 32.49 -0.25
C ILE A 207 17.92 32.89 -1.41
N ARG A 208 17.55 31.92 -2.26
CA ARG A 208 16.66 32.18 -3.40
C ARG A 208 15.25 31.72 -3.12
N ALA A 209 14.29 32.63 -3.23
CA ALA A 209 12.88 32.32 -3.09
C ALA A 209 12.26 31.93 -4.44
N LYS A 210 11.43 30.88 -4.46
CA LYS A 210 10.66 30.48 -5.63
C LYS A 210 9.28 29.98 -5.22
N GLU A 211 8.23 30.57 -5.78
CA GLU A 211 6.88 30.05 -5.63
C GLU A 211 6.73 28.72 -6.40
N VAL A 212 6.08 27.74 -5.78
CA VAL A 212 5.84 26.42 -6.35
C VAL A 212 4.40 26.00 -6.12
N SER A 213 3.83 25.24 -7.05
CA SER A 213 2.50 24.66 -6.85
C SER A 213 2.52 23.36 -6.04
N SER A 214 3.68 22.71 -5.96
CA SER A 214 3.87 21.45 -5.24
C SER A 214 5.35 21.16 -4.95
N GLN A 215 5.61 20.44 -3.86
CA GLN A 215 6.93 19.94 -3.50
C GLN A 215 6.81 18.63 -2.71
N VAL A 216 7.64 17.64 -3.06
CA VAL A 216 7.75 16.38 -2.32
C VAL A 216 8.66 16.58 -1.11
N TYR A 217 8.21 16.11 0.05
CA TYR A 217 8.95 16.05 1.30
C TYR A 217 9.08 14.60 1.76
N ILE A 218 10.27 14.22 2.23
CA ILE A 218 10.50 12.94 2.90
C ILE A 218 10.57 13.21 4.40
N SER A 219 9.56 12.72 5.12
CA SER A 219 9.42 12.90 6.55
C SER A 219 9.83 11.64 7.30
N ASN A 220 10.60 11.81 8.36
CA ASN A 220 10.90 10.75 9.34
C ASN A 220 10.24 11.11 10.66
N TYR A 221 9.45 10.20 11.21
CA TYR A 221 8.75 10.41 12.48
C TYR A 221 8.64 9.12 13.28
N ILE A 222 8.62 9.24 14.60
CA ILE A 222 8.48 8.08 15.49
C ILE A 222 7.00 7.80 15.72
N ILE A 223 6.55 6.61 15.34
CA ILE A 223 5.19 6.10 15.58
C ILE A 223 5.32 4.78 16.33
N ASN A 224 4.65 4.65 17.48
CA ASN A 224 4.70 3.45 18.33
C ASN A 224 6.12 2.98 18.72
N GLY A 225 7.07 3.93 18.85
CA GLY A 225 8.46 3.63 19.19
C GLY A 225 9.32 3.20 18.00
N GLU A 226 8.75 3.13 16.79
CA GLU A 226 9.47 2.79 15.56
C GLU A 226 9.64 4.02 14.67
N SER A 227 10.80 4.14 14.02
CA SER A 227 11.06 5.19 13.03
C SER A 227 10.35 4.86 11.73
N VAL A 228 9.42 5.70 11.32
CA VAL A 228 8.64 5.56 10.08
C VAL A 228 9.02 6.68 9.12
N SER A 229 9.34 6.31 7.89
CA SER A 229 9.61 7.25 6.79
C SER A 229 8.38 7.36 5.88
N SER A 230 8.07 8.55 5.38
CA SER A 230 6.93 8.76 4.47
C SER A 230 7.18 9.91 3.51
N LYS A 231 6.71 9.76 2.26
CA LYS A 231 6.61 10.88 1.31
C LYS A 231 5.31 11.64 1.50
N ILE A 232 5.43 12.96 1.62
CA ILE A 232 4.32 13.89 1.68
C ILE A 232 4.45 14.86 0.52
N ASN A 233 3.41 14.99 -0.29
CA ASN A 233 3.36 16.04 -1.29
C ASN A 233 2.66 17.27 -0.70
N PHE A 234 3.46 18.31 -0.46
CA PHE A 234 2.93 19.65 -0.22
C PHE A 234 2.41 20.22 -1.51
N MET A 235 1.20 20.77 -1.49
CA MET A 235 0.54 21.26 -2.68
C MET A 235 -0.32 22.47 -2.38
N THR A 236 -0.33 23.43 -3.29
CA THR A 236 -1.42 24.41 -3.34
C THR A 236 -2.67 23.75 -3.90
N THR A 237 -3.84 24.34 -3.63
CA THR A 237 -5.11 23.89 -4.23
C THR A 237 -5.04 23.77 -5.77
N ASN A 238 -4.40 24.76 -6.43
CA ASN A 238 -4.23 24.76 -7.88
C ASN A 238 -3.23 23.68 -8.35
N GLY A 239 -2.20 23.41 -7.55
CA GLY A 239 -1.28 22.30 -7.80
C GLY A 239 -1.99 20.94 -7.77
N PHE A 240 -2.89 20.74 -6.80
CA PHE A 240 -3.65 19.50 -6.69
C PHE A 240 -4.59 19.27 -7.89
N ASP A 241 -5.31 20.31 -8.30
CA ASP A 241 -6.20 20.25 -9.48
C ASP A 241 -5.44 19.82 -10.74
N LYS A 242 -4.18 20.26 -10.91
CA LYS A 242 -3.33 19.86 -12.03
C LYS A 242 -2.82 18.42 -11.93
N LEU A 243 -2.48 17.94 -10.72
CA LEU A 243 -1.87 16.61 -10.53
C LEU A 243 -2.87 15.48 -10.28
N ILE A 244 -4.16 15.75 -10.11
CA ILE A 244 -5.17 14.68 -9.94
C ILE A 244 -5.16 13.69 -11.12
N ILE A 245 -4.87 14.16 -12.33
CA ILE A 245 -4.71 13.33 -13.52
C ILE A 245 -3.52 12.36 -13.36
N ASN A 246 -2.43 12.81 -12.75
CA ASN A 246 -1.28 11.96 -12.47
C ASN A 246 -1.62 10.91 -11.41
N TYR A 247 -2.39 11.25 -10.37
CA TYR A 247 -2.89 10.24 -9.43
C TYR A 247 -3.82 9.21 -10.10
N ASN A 248 -4.59 9.62 -11.11
CA ASN A 248 -5.37 8.67 -11.92
C ASN A 248 -4.48 7.71 -12.71
N GLN A 249 -3.36 8.21 -13.27
CA GLN A 249 -2.37 7.38 -13.95
C GLN A 249 -1.63 6.46 -12.97
N LEU A 250 -1.35 6.94 -11.75
CA LEU A 250 -0.75 6.15 -10.69
C LEU A 250 -1.63 4.96 -10.29
N HIS A 251 -2.95 5.13 -10.21
CA HIS A 251 -3.84 3.99 -9.98
C HIS A 251 -3.72 2.93 -11.08
N LYS A 252 -3.69 3.35 -12.36
CA LYS A 252 -3.48 2.41 -13.48
C LYS A 252 -2.12 1.71 -13.38
N HIS A 253 -1.08 2.44 -12.99
CA HIS A 253 0.24 1.88 -12.75
C HIS A 253 0.19 0.82 -11.64
N ASN A 254 -0.42 1.12 -10.50
CA ASN A 254 -0.56 0.20 -9.37
C ASN A 254 -1.30 -1.09 -9.78
N CYS A 255 -2.37 -0.99 -10.56
CA CYS A 255 -3.07 -2.16 -11.10
C CYS A 255 -2.17 -3.03 -11.99
N LYS A 256 -1.40 -2.39 -12.90
CA LYS A 256 -0.46 -3.10 -13.78
C LYS A 256 0.67 -3.75 -12.97
N TYR A 257 1.21 -3.04 -11.99
CA TYR A 257 2.23 -3.53 -11.09
C TYR A 257 1.73 -4.77 -10.32
N THR A 258 0.55 -4.70 -9.68
CA THR A 258 -0.02 -5.86 -8.97
C THR A 258 -0.23 -7.06 -9.89
N LYS A 259 -0.70 -6.85 -11.12
CA LYS A 259 -0.84 -7.92 -12.12
C LYS A 259 0.51 -8.58 -12.43
N ASN A 260 1.56 -7.78 -12.59
CA ASN A 260 2.91 -8.27 -12.86
C ASN A 260 3.46 -9.06 -11.67
N CYS A 261 3.32 -8.56 -10.43
CA CYS A 261 3.72 -9.30 -9.23
C CYS A 261 3.04 -10.67 -9.12
N HIS A 262 1.75 -10.71 -9.43
CA HIS A 262 0.98 -11.95 -9.47
C HIS A 262 1.56 -12.91 -10.51
N LYS A 263 1.74 -12.46 -11.76
CA LYS A 263 2.31 -13.29 -12.84
C LYS A 263 3.73 -13.79 -12.52
N GLU A 264 4.60 -12.91 -12.05
CA GLU A 264 5.99 -13.26 -11.72
C GLU A 264 6.11 -14.25 -10.56
N PHE A 265 5.17 -14.21 -9.61
CA PHE A 265 5.13 -15.20 -8.54
C PHE A 265 4.99 -16.61 -9.11
N PHE A 266 4.04 -16.80 -10.03
CA PHE A 266 3.75 -18.11 -10.62
C PHE A 266 4.84 -18.63 -11.57
N ASN A 267 5.58 -17.76 -12.26
CA ASN A 267 6.71 -18.15 -13.11
C ASN A 267 7.80 -18.96 -12.35
N GLU A 268 7.88 -18.80 -11.03
CA GLU A 268 8.85 -19.47 -10.17
C GLU A 268 8.18 -20.31 -9.08
N ALA A 269 6.88 -20.61 -9.22
CA ALA A 269 6.06 -21.26 -8.19
C ALA A 269 6.73 -22.51 -7.62
N PHE A 270 7.27 -23.39 -8.48
CA PHE A 270 7.95 -24.63 -8.04
C PHE A 270 9.42 -24.47 -7.69
N LYS A 271 10.08 -23.37 -8.11
CA LYS A 271 11.52 -23.17 -7.90
C LYS A 271 11.83 -22.66 -6.50
N SER A 272 10.96 -21.82 -5.94
CA SER A 272 11.15 -21.20 -4.64
C SER A 272 10.38 -21.93 -3.55
N PHE A 273 11.08 -22.41 -2.52
CA PHE A 273 10.47 -23.05 -1.36
C PHE A 273 9.40 -22.17 -0.69
N ASP A 274 9.66 -20.87 -0.50
CA ASP A 274 8.70 -19.96 0.12
C ASP A 274 7.42 -19.80 -0.72
N LYS A 275 7.58 -19.72 -2.05
CA LYS A 275 6.43 -19.61 -2.96
C LYS A 275 5.59 -20.88 -2.94
N ARG A 276 6.23 -22.06 -2.97
CA ARG A 276 5.54 -23.36 -2.82
C ARG A 276 4.79 -23.44 -1.51
N LYS A 277 5.43 -23.09 -0.39
CA LYS A 277 4.80 -23.12 0.93
C LYS A 277 3.52 -22.26 0.97
N ILE A 278 3.55 -21.07 0.39
CA ILE A 278 2.36 -20.20 0.27
C ILE A 278 1.25 -20.91 -0.53
N LEU A 279 1.57 -21.46 -1.70
CA LEU A 279 0.59 -22.13 -2.55
C LEU A 279 0.04 -23.41 -1.93
N THR A 280 0.88 -24.20 -1.25
CA THR A 280 0.47 -25.39 -0.51
C THR A 280 -0.47 -25.02 0.64
N SER A 281 -0.22 -23.92 1.35
CA SER A 281 -1.17 -23.38 2.35
C SER A 281 -2.49 -22.94 1.73
N GLU A 282 -2.46 -22.26 0.58
CA GLU A 282 -3.67 -21.83 -0.15
C GLU A 282 -4.51 -23.03 -0.61
N LEU A 283 -3.86 -24.09 -1.10
CA LEU A 283 -4.52 -25.35 -1.46
C LEU A 283 -5.16 -26.00 -0.25
N LYS A 284 -4.46 -26.05 0.89
CA LYS A 284 -5.02 -26.60 2.15
C LYS A 284 -6.26 -25.83 2.60
N ILE A 285 -6.23 -24.49 2.54
CA ILE A 285 -7.36 -23.65 2.92
C ILE A 285 -8.57 -23.88 2.00
N LYS A 286 -8.35 -23.90 0.68
CA LYS A 286 -9.43 -24.00 -0.31
C LYS A 286 -9.99 -25.42 -0.45
N TYR A 287 -9.12 -26.42 -0.47
CA TYR A 287 -9.46 -27.79 -0.85
C TYR A 287 -9.27 -28.82 0.25
N GLY A 288 -8.73 -28.46 1.42
CA GLY A 288 -8.40 -29.43 2.48
C GLY A 288 -9.60 -30.28 2.95
N ILE A 289 -10.79 -29.68 3.07
CA ILE A 289 -12.02 -30.43 3.45
C ILE A 289 -12.45 -31.37 2.33
N LYS A 290 -12.48 -30.87 1.08
CA LYS A 290 -12.83 -31.67 -0.11
C LYS A 290 -11.89 -32.87 -0.24
N LEU A 291 -10.58 -32.65 -0.09
CA LEU A 291 -9.59 -33.70 -0.19
C LEU A 291 -9.76 -34.77 0.89
N LYS A 292 -9.98 -34.38 2.15
CA LYS A 292 -10.25 -35.33 3.24
C LYS A 292 -11.50 -36.16 2.96
N SER A 293 -12.57 -35.52 2.47
CA SER A 293 -13.81 -36.22 2.10
C SER A 293 -13.60 -37.20 0.95
N LEU A 294 -12.77 -36.84 -0.04
CA LEU A 294 -12.47 -37.70 -1.18
C LEU A 294 -11.67 -38.93 -0.74
N ILE A 295 -10.60 -38.74 0.02
CA ILE A 295 -9.78 -39.84 0.58
C ILE A 295 -10.64 -40.77 1.42
N TYR A 296 -11.53 -40.22 2.24
CA TYR A 296 -12.45 -41.02 3.02
C TYR A 296 -13.41 -41.85 2.14
N LYS A 297 -14.02 -41.22 1.13
CA LYS A 297 -14.98 -41.90 0.24
C LYS A 297 -14.33 -43.07 -0.49
N GLU A 298 -13.15 -42.84 -1.08
CA GLU A 298 -12.48 -43.78 -1.97
C GLU A 298 -11.63 -44.83 -1.24
N LEU A 299 -10.97 -44.47 -0.13
CA LEU A 299 -10.02 -45.35 0.56
C LEU A 299 -10.51 -45.85 1.92
N LYS A 300 -11.61 -45.30 2.45
CA LYS A 300 -12.12 -45.57 3.82
C LYS A 300 -11.08 -45.31 4.93
N ILE A 301 -10.13 -44.42 4.69
CA ILE A 301 -9.09 -44.03 5.64
C ILE A 301 -9.55 -42.81 6.44
N TYR A 302 -9.40 -42.87 7.77
CA TYR A 302 -9.75 -41.79 8.71
C TYR A 302 -8.52 -41.15 9.37
N GLU A 303 -7.33 -41.56 8.97
CA GLU A 303 -6.08 -41.10 9.56
C GLU A 303 -5.87 -39.61 9.32
N LYS A 304 -5.21 -38.96 10.29
CA LYS A 304 -4.81 -37.56 10.16
C LYS A 304 -3.60 -37.48 9.24
N PHE A 305 -3.70 -36.64 8.22
CA PHE A 305 -2.59 -36.29 7.33
C PHE A 305 -2.55 -34.79 7.07
N GLU A 306 -1.39 -34.31 6.64
CA GLU A 306 -1.20 -32.94 6.19
C GLU A 306 -0.31 -32.91 4.94
N ILE A 307 -0.74 -32.21 3.88
CA ILE A 307 0.14 -31.91 2.74
C ILE A 307 1.15 -30.85 3.18
N THR A 308 2.44 -31.13 3.16
CA THR A 308 3.48 -30.22 3.68
C THR A 308 4.18 -29.42 2.59
N ASP A 309 4.47 -30.03 1.44
CA ASP A 309 5.01 -29.34 0.26
C ASP A 309 4.45 -29.96 -1.05
N ILE A 310 4.53 -29.20 -2.14
CA ILE A 310 4.13 -29.63 -3.49
C ILE A 310 5.16 -29.10 -4.48
N TRP A 311 5.95 -29.98 -5.10
CA TRP A 311 7.08 -29.59 -5.93
C TRP A 311 7.29 -30.49 -7.14
N LYS A 312 8.14 -30.06 -8.06
CA LYS A 312 8.46 -30.82 -9.27
C LYS A 312 9.71 -31.67 -9.04
N HIS A 313 9.59 -32.99 -9.17
CA HIS A 313 10.69 -33.95 -9.05
C HIS A 313 10.71 -34.91 -10.25
N ASN A 314 11.83 -35.00 -10.98
CA ASN A 314 12.00 -35.90 -12.14
C ASN A 314 10.83 -35.85 -13.15
N ASN A 315 10.45 -34.64 -13.54
CA ASN A 315 9.27 -34.32 -14.36
C ASN A 315 7.90 -34.66 -13.75
N LYS A 316 7.80 -35.29 -12.58
CA LYS A 316 6.53 -35.52 -11.88
C LYS A 316 6.23 -34.40 -10.88
N ILE A 317 4.96 -34.28 -10.50
CA ILE A 317 4.55 -33.45 -9.36
C ILE A 317 4.54 -34.35 -8.13
N GLN A 318 5.40 -34.04 -7.17
CA GLN A 318 5.48 -34.69 -5.88
C GLN A 318 4.65 -33.90 -4.87
N VAL A 319 3.80 -34.62 -4.14
CA VAL A 319 2.99 -34.10 -3.04
C VAL A 319 3.49 -34.76 -1.77
N ASP A 320 4.17 -33.98 -0.94
CA ASP A 320 4.70 -34.45 0.34
C ASP A 320 3.58 -34.42 1.38
N ILE A 321 3.40 -35.54 2.06
CA ILE A 321 2.36 -35.73 3.06
C ILE A 321 3.00 -36.18 4.36
N LYS A 322 2.72 -35.44 5.43
CA LYS A 322 2.99 -35.88 6.78
C LYS A 322 1.87 -36.79 7.26
N THR A 323 2.18 -38.06 7.51
CA THR A 323 1.25 -39.08 8.02
C THR A 323 1.95 -40.02 9.00
N GLN A 324 1.18 -40.79 9.78
CA GLN A 324 1.71 -41.85 10.66
C GLN A 324 1.68 -43.24 9.99
N SER A 325 1.17 -43.32 8.77
CA SER A 325 0.83 -44.58 8.11
C SER A 325 1.37 -44.63 6.69
N ASN A 326 2.34 -45.51 6.46
CA ASN A 326 2.88 -45.77 5.13
C ASN A 326 1.81 -46.35 4.18
N LYS A 327 0.77 -47.00 4.73
CA LYS A 327 -0.34 -47.52 3.96
C LYS A 327 -1.10 -46.42 3.23
N LEU A 328 -1.31 -45.26 3.86
CA LEU A 328 -1.98 -44.12 3.22
C LEU A 328 -1.22 -43.68 1.96
N ILE A 329 0.11 -43.55 2.03
CA ILE A 329 0.93 -43.13 0.87
C ILE A 329 0.84 -44.14 -0.27
N TYR A 330 0.84 -45.44 0.04
CA TYR A 330 0.66 -46.50 -0.95
C TYR A 330 -0.73 -46.41 -1.61
N ASP A 331 -1.80 -46.37 -0.81
CA ASP A 331 -3.18 -46.34 -1.30
C ASP A 331 -3.47 -45.08 -2.13
N LEU A 332 -2.90 -43.93 -1.76
CA LEU A 332 -2.97 -42.69 -2.54
C LEU A 332 -2.25 -42.81 -3.89
N ASN A 333 -1.11 -43.50 -3.92
CA ASN A 333 -0.35 -43.73 -5.15
C ASN A 333 -1.01 -44.75 -6.09
N ASP A 334 -1.88 -45.63 -5.60
CA ASP A 334 -2.63 -46.57 -6.44
C ASP A 334 -4.00 -46.02 -6.90
N ASN A 335 -4.48 -44.90 -6.34
CA ASN A 335 -5.78 -44.32 -6.67
C ASN A 335 -5.70 -43.18 -7.73
N ASN A 336 -6.08 -43.50 -8.97
CA ASN A 336 -6.09 -42.53 -10.08
C ASN A 336 -7.14 -41.41 -9.95
N GLU A 337 -8.28 -41.68 -9.31
CA GLU A 337 -9.33 -40.67 -9.10
C GLU A 337 -8.83 -39.56 -8.17
N ILE A 338 -8.21 -39.93 -7.06
CA ILE A 338 -7.60 -38.99 -6.11
C ILE A 338 -6.47 -38.19 -6.78
N LYS A 339 -5.61 -38.85 -7.55
CA LYS A 339 -4.54 -38.17 -8.29
C LYS A 339 -5.08 -37.13 -9.27
N ASN A 340 -6.11 -37.48 -10.05
CA ASN A 340 -6.71 -36.55 -11.00
C ASN A 340 -7.35 -35.36 -10.30
N GLU A 341 -8.07 -35.58 -9.20
CA GLU A 341 -8.67 -34.50 -8.42
C GLU A 341 -7.61 -33.59 -7.78
N ILE A 342 -6.54 -34.15 -7.22
CA ILE A 342 -5.44 -33.34 -6.69
C ILE A 342 -4.74 -32.58 -7.82
N SER A 343 -4.60 -33.16 -9.01
CA SER A 343 -4.08 -32.44 -10.18
C SER A 343 -4.90 -31.20 -10.45
N ASN A 344 -6.21 -31.34 -10.56
CA ASN A 344 -7.11 -30.21 -10.80
C ASN A 344 -7.01 -29.14 -9.69
N MET A 345 -6.87 -29.55 -8.43
CA MET A 345 -6.67 -28.64 -7.30
C MET A 345 -5.34 -27.89 -7.40
N ILE A 346 -4.25 -28.56 -7.75
CA ILE A 346 -2.94 -27.94 -7.93
C ILE A 346 -2.96 -27.01 -9.14
N GLU A 347 -3.52 -27.41 -10.28
CA GLU A 347 -3.63 -26.56 -11.46
C GLU A 347 -4.38 -25.25 -11.16
N ASP A 348 -5.47 -25.34 -10.40
CA ASP A 348 -6.22 -24.16 -9.98
C ASP A 348 -5.41 -23.25 -9.03
N ILE A 349 -4.69 -23.79 -8.06
CA ILE A 349 -3.94 -22.96 -7.11
C ILE A 349 -2.62 -22.44 -7.69
N PHE A 350 -1.85 -23.31 -8.35
CA PHE A 350 -0.52 -23.01 -8.89
C PHE A 350 -0.59 -22.36 -10.27
N LYS A 351 -1.77 -22.31 -10.91
CA LYS A 351 -1.97 -21.72 -12.25
C LYS A 351 -1.02 -22.29 -13.32
N ILE A 352 -0.71 -23.58 -13.20
CA ILE A 352 0.17 -24.33 -14.10
C ILE A 352 -0.59 -25.57 -14.54
N LYS A 353 -0.52 -25.89 -15.84
CA LYS A 353 -1.06 -27.16 -16.36
C LYS A 353 -0.11 -28.30 -16.01
N ILE A 354 -0.65 -29.38 -15.46
CA ILE A 354 0.08 -30.58 -15.08
C ILE A 354 -0.05 -31.58 -16.22
N GLU A 355 1.05 -31.80 -16.93
CA GLU A 355 1.13 -32.80 -18.01
C GLU A 355 1.64 -34.16 -17.50
N ASN A 356 2.07 -34.22 -16.23
CA ASN A 356 2.79 -35.36 -15.67
C ASN A 356 2.02 -36.00 -14.51
N SER A 357 2.27 -37.28 -14.26
CA SER A 357 1.66 -38.02 -13.15
C SER A 357 2.00 -37.40 -11.78
N ILE A 358 1.01 -37.35 -10.89
CA ILE A 358 1.20 -37.03 -9.47
C ILE A 358 1.72 -38.25 -8.72
N TYR A 359 2.62 -37.98 -7.76
CA TYR A 359 3.17 -38.96 -6.85
C TYR A 359 3.12 -38.43 -5.41
N PHE A 360 2.69 -39.27 -4.48
CA PHE A 360 2.67 -38.96 -3.05
C PHE A 360 3.90 -39.52 -2.38
N ASN A 361 4.50 -38.74 -1.49
CA ASN A 361 5.63 -39.18 -0.70
C ASN A 361 5.41 -38.85 0.78
N ASP A 362 6.04 -39.64 1.67
CA ASP A 362 6.05 -39.33 3.10
C ASP A 362 7.06 -38.20 3.37
N ASP A 363 6.62 -37.18 4.10
CA ASP A 363 7.47 -36.09 4.55
C ASP A 363 8.25 -36.55 5.78
N ILE A 364 9.42 -37.16 5.56
CA ILE A 364 10.34 -37.54 6.64
C ILE A 364 11.00 -36.25 7.12
N PRO A 365 10.73 -35.77 8.36
CA PRO A 365 11.44 -34.62 8.90
C PRO A 365 12.92 -35.00 9.03
N PHE A 366 13.79 -34.33 8.29
CA PHE A 366 15.23 -34.36 8.52
C PHE A 366 15.60 -33.56 9.77
#